data_AF-A0A3A8MVP6-F1
#
_entry.id   AF-A0A3A8MVP6-F1
#
_cell.length_a   1.000
_cell.length_b   1.000
_cell.length_c   1.000
_cell.angle_alpha   90.00
_cell.angle_beta   90.00
_cell.angle_gamma   90.00
#
_symmetry.space_group_name_H-M   'P 1'
#
loop_
_entity.id
_entity.type
_entity.pdbx_description
1 polymer ?
#
loop_
_entity_poly.entity_id
_entity_poly.type
_entity_poly.pdbx_seq_one_letter_code
_entity_poly.pdbx_strand_id
1 'polypeptide(L)'
;MSAPSNSPRRRLLLLGGVGAAAFALVGGGRFIVEHERVLFLNGLDVPVQVAADGAHFELPPGGSDERMLRTGLHEVDVRAGEARLAHDTLYVSPSGGLHVYNVLGAAPLYRQTITYSSSPQSDDESAPPVLPLAGKPFLLLGHVDFVLTDPPERIEMKSSDHGTTSRTRLAVLSGGWRMSIPWLIGTHHPAEAARLTQALMHALPGTPELEALAATSTMANEHLEGSFATVAAARAWRDAQPDSDEAHRLWIRQMRRTGRNEEARAYYAAALAREPGSPRLATMLARTEPGPEATARLEALWKEHPDDPRVRWGLVIRYEREQRWKEALALLEAMEKGDPRYPVFRETHARALVALGRREEAARRVAEQLLADGAERPGWDDVLLYARLFGRSTSEAEAPLQKLIDSATQGEDGEVLRTWLAASLGESVARRAPAGSEQTVLPMAMRVLTSIIQGPEAAARVCANIERAVFGHVGTEAVVLLAGEFERLGDAALAARTLAASDVALSYGELRDVVRGTRTADSLEALDLPERAALSLVVARRLEASGANADKAYALVKQEAQLPGPVSAALEHWPRPGASQKRAGATEP
;
A
#
# COMPACT_ATOMS: atom_id res chain seq x y z
N MET A 1 -54.29 -88.51 15.84
CA MET A 1 -54.96 -87.34 16.44
C MET A 1 -53.90 -86.64 17.29
N SER A 2 -53.40 -85.43 17.05
CA SER A 2 -53.88 -84.29 16.26
C SER A 2 -52.67 -83.45 15.84
N ALA A 3 -52.71 -82.88 14.64
CA ALA A 3 -51.70 -81.95 14.12
C ALA A 3 -51.88 -80.54 14.75
N PRO A 4 -50.81 -79.78 15.04
CA PRO A 4 -50.94 -78.37 15.37
C PRO A 4 -51.14 -77.55 14.08
N SER A 5 -52.17 -76.71 14.09
CA SER A 5 -52.60 -75.89 12.97
C SER A 5 -51.59 -74.78 12.68
N ASN A 6 -50.99 -74.79 11.49
CA ASN A 6 -50.25 -73.66 10.93
C ASN A 6 -51.24 -72.69 10.29
N SER A 7 -51.72 -71.69 11.05
CA SER A 7 -52.53 -70.62 10.46
C SER A 7 -51.63 -69.53 9.85
N PRO A 8 -51.81 -69.18 8.56
CA PRO A 8 -50.98 -68.18 7.87
C PRO A 8 -51.17 -66.74 8.39
N ARG A 9 -52.11 -66.51 9.31
CA ARG A 9 -52.38 -65.19 9.89
C ARG A 9 -51.35 -64.71 10.92
N ARG A 10 -50.62 -65.62 11.59
CA ARG A 10 -49.57 -65.22 12.56
C ARG A 10 -48.24 -64.82 11.92
N ARG A 11 -47.95 -65.29 10.70
CA ARG A 11 -46.72 -64.88 9.98
C ARG A 11 -46.84 -63.49 9.32
N LEU A 12 -48.04 -63.06 8.94
CA LEU A 12 -48.23 -61.72 8.38
C LEU A 12 -48.13 -60.59 9.42
N LEU A 13 -48.52 -60.84 10.68
CA LEU A 13 -48.46 -59.81 11.73
C LEU A 13 -47.04 -59.53 12.25
N LEU A 14 -46.13 -60.52 12.20
CA LEU A 14 -44.73 -60.33 12.59
C LEU A 14 -43.87 -59.70 11.47
N LEU A 15 -44.19 -59.94 10.20
CA LEU A 15 -43.53 -59.27 9.06
C LEU A 15 -44.01 -57.81 8.86
N GLY A 16 -45.28 -57.51 9.18
CA GLY A 16 -45.80 -56.14 9.14
C GLY A 16 -45.20 -55.21 10.22
N GLY A 17 -44.93 -55.74 11.42
CA GLY A 17 -44.33 -54.97 12.52
C GLY A 17 -42.85 -54.66 12.33
N VAL A 18 -42.07 -55.61 11.80
CA VAL A 18 -40.63 -55.40 11.52
C VAL A 18 -40.43 -54.56 10.26
N GLY A 19 -41.29 -54.70 9.25
CA GLY A 19 -41.27 -53.85 8.05
C GLY A 19 -41.64 -52.39 8.34
N ALA A 20 -42.61 -52.13 9.22
CA ALA A 20 -42.98 -50.78 9.63
C ALA A 20 -41.92 -50.11 10.51
N ALA A 21 -41.25 -50.86 11.40
CA ALA A 21 -40.12 -50.34 12.19
C ALA A 21 -38.87 -50.09 11.33
N ALA A 22 -38.60 -50.95 10.33
CA ALA A 22 -37.50 -50.76 9.39
C ALA A 22 -37.78 -49.63 8.39
N PHE A 23 -39.03 -49.40 7.96
CA PHE A 23 -39.39 -48.21 7.18
C PHE A 23 -39.45 -46.93 8.02
N ALA A 24 -39.73 -47.00 9.32
CA ALA A 24 -39.57 -45.86 10.22
C ALA A 24 -38.10 -45.55 10.52
N LEU A 25 -37.20 -46.54 10.54
CA LEU A 25 -35.76 -46.35 10.75
C LEU A 25 -34.97 -46.03 9.46
N VAL A 26 -35.41 -46.53 8.30
CA VAL A 26 -34.79 -46.26 6.99
C VAL A 26 -35.48 -45.11 6.24
N GLY A 27 -36.77 -44.87 6.51
CA GLY A 27 -37.52 -43.70 6.02
C GLY A 27 -37.48 -42.50 6.96
N GLY A 28 -37.28 -42.70 8.27
CA GLY A 28 -37.06 -41.62 9.25
C GLY A 28 -35.59 -41.20 9.38
N GLY A 29 -34.65 -41.97 8.82
CA GLY A 29 -33.24 -41.60 8.67
C GLY A 29 -32.95 -40.72 7.45
N ARG A 30 -33.97 -40.11 6.85
CA ARG A 30 -33.84 -39.16 5.74
C ARG A 30 -33.85 -37.74 6.29
N PHE A 31 -32.65 -37.15 6.35
CA PHE A 31 -32.39 -35.74 6.61
C PHE A 31 -32.87 -35.23 7.98
N ILE A 32 -32.11 -35.52 9.04
CA ILE A 32 -31.91 -34.47 10.04
C ILE A 32 -31.17 -33.37 9.28
N VAL A 33 -31.91 -32.37 8.83
CA VAL A 33 -31.33 -31.17 8.22
C VAL A 33 -30.65 -30.44 9.35
N GLU A 34 -29.36 -30.72 9.52
CA GLU A 34 -28.51 -29.98 10.45
C GLU A 34 -28.48 -28.53 9.96
N HIS A 35 -28.78 -27.62 10.88
CA HIS A 35 -28.63 -26.19 10.65
C HIS A 35 -27.36 -25.74 11.33
N GLU A 36 -26.60 -24.91 10.65
CA GLU A 36 -25.35 -24.35 11.13
C GLU A 36 -25.48 -22.84 11.29
N ARG A 37 -24.67 -22.29 12.19
CA ARG A 37 -24.66 -20.86 12.51
C ARG A 37 -23.87 -20.10 11.45
N VAL A 38 -24.51 -19.13 10.82
CA VAL A 38 -23.89 -18.22 9.88
C VAL A 38 -23.99 -16.79 10.41
N LEU A 39 -22.84 -16.20 10.70
CA LEU A 39 -22.71 -14.79 11.09
C LEU A 39 -22.57 -13.94 9.83
N PHE A 40 -23.55 -13.06 9.58
CA PHE A 40 -23.52 -12.08 8.53
C PHE A 40 -22.96 -10.76 9.04
N LEU A 41 -22.03 -10.15 8.31
CA LEU A 41 -21.35 -8.90 8.67
C LEU A 41 -21.44 -7.89 7.53
N ASN A 42 -21.83 -6.66 7.85
CA ASN A 42 -21.81 -5.53 6.94
C ASN A 42 -20.65 -4.58 7.29
N GLY A 43 -19.56 -4.62 6.51
CA GLY A 43 -18.43 -3.70 6.65
C GLY A 43 -18.60 -2.36 5.92
N LEU A 44 -19.75 -2.11 5.30
CA LEU A 44 -20.05 -0.90 4.55
C LEU A 44 -20.62 0.20 5.45
N ASP A 45 -20.55 1.44 4.96
CA ASP A 45 -21.15 2.64 5.56
C ASP A 45 -22.62 2.85 5.17
N VAL A 46 -23.18 1.93 4.37
CA VAL A 46 -24.58 1.90 3.96
C VAL A 46 -25.26 0.63 4.47
N PRO A 47 -26.57 0.68 4.79
CA PRO A 47 -27.33 -0.51 5.10
C PRO A 47 -27.41 -1.43 3.88
N VAL A 48 -27.44 -2.74 4.12
CA VAL A 48 -27.59 -3.74 3.06
C VAL A 48 -28.74 -4.68 3.34
N GLN A 49 -29.47 -5.03 2.30
CA GLN A 49 -30.48 -6.08 2.31
C GLN A 49 -29.84 -7.38 1.85
N VAL A 50 -29.98 -8.43 2.65
CA VAL A 50 -29.48 -9.77 2.36
C VAL A 50 -30.66 -10.68 2.12
N ALA A 51 -30.61 -11.44 1.02
CA ALA A 51 -31.53 -12.52 0.73
C ALA A 51 -30.74 -13.84 0.70
N ALA A 52 -31.09 -14.78 1.58
CA ALA A 52 -30.49 -16.11 1.64
C ALA A 52 -31.61 -17.15 1.69
N ASP A 53 -31.66 -18.06 0.71
CA ASP A 53 -32.73 -19.07 0.57
C ASP A 53 -34.17 -18.52 0.64
N GLY A 54 -34.39 -17.29 0.16
CA GLY A 54 -35.69 -16.60 0.18
C GLY A 54 -36.04 -15.95 1.53
N ALA A 55 -35.20 -16.06 2.56
CA ALA A 55 -35.29 -15.23 3.75
C ALA A 55 -34.61 -13.87 3.49
N HIS A 56 -35.29 -12.79 3.86
CA HIS A 56 -34.80 -11.42 3.69
C HIS A 56 -34.57 -10.75 5.04
N PHE A 57 -33.43 -10.11 5.21
CA PHE A 57 -33.12 -9.32 6.40
C PHE A 57 -32.19 -8.15 6.05
N GLU A 58 -32.16 -7.15 6.93
CA GLU A 58 -31.34 -5.95 6.75
C GLU A 58 -30.18 -5.96 7.75
N LEU A 59 -28.99 -5.61 7.28
CA LEU A 59 -27.82 -5.35 8.11
C LEU A 59 -27.55 -3.84 8.13
N PRO A 60 -27.54 -3.19 9.31
CA PRO A 60 -27.19 -1.79 9.39
C PRO A 60 -25.71 -1.57 9.02
N PRO A 61 -25.29 -0.32 8.73
CA PRO A 61 -23.88 0.01 8.52
C PRO A 61 -23.00 -0.48 9.68
N GLY A 62 -21.91 -1.18 9.40
CA GLY A 62 -21.05 -1.78 10.44
C GLY A 62 -21.72 -2.90 11.27
N GLY A 63 -22.94 -3.31 10.91
CA GLY A 63 -23.77 -4.22 11.68
C GLY A 63 -23.47 -5.70 11.44
N SER A 64 -24.05 -6.54 12.28
CA SER A 64 -23.99 -7.99 12.17
C SER A 64 -25.29 -8.64 12.57
N ASP A 65 -25.59 -9.80 12.00
CA ASP A 65 -26.76 -10.61 12.35
C ASP A 65 -26.43 -12.10 12.21
N GLU A 66 -26.98 -12.92 13.10
CA GLU A 66 -26.72 -14.35 13.11
C GLU A 66 -27.96 -15.11 12.62
N ARG A 67 -27.76 -16.03 11.69
CA ARG A 67 -28.82 -16.83 11.09
C ARG A 67 -28.46 -18.30 11.10
N MET A 68 -29.47 -19.14 11.29
CA MET A 68 -29.35 -20.59 11.16
C MET A 68 -29.66 -20.94 9.71
N LEU A 69 -28.66 -21.39 8.96
CA LEU A 69 -28.86 -21.92 7.61
C LEU A 69 -28.79 -23.44 7.63
N ARG A 70 -29.47 -24.08 6.67
CA ARG A 70 -29.35 -25.52 6.49
C ARG A 70 -27.92 -25.85 6.05
N THR A 71 -27.49 -27.09 6.22
CA THR A 71 -26.24 -27.55 5.60
C THR A 71 -26.47 -27.78 4.11
N GLY A 72 -25.54 -27.32 3.26
CA GLY A 72 -25.67 -27.38 1.81
C GLY A 72 -25.18 -26.15 1.06
N LEU A 73 -25.61 -26.01 -0.20
CA LEU A 73 -25.36 -24.83 -1.03
C LEU A 73 -26.49 -23.83 -0.85
N HIS A 74 -26.13 -22.56 -0.69
CA HIS A 74 -27.04 -21.44 -0.48
C HIS A 74 -26.69 -20.33 -1.46
N GLU A 75 -27.70 -19.76 -2.10
CA GLU A 75 -27.51 -18.52 -2.86
C GLU A 75 -27.77 -17.33 -1.95
N VAL A 76 -26.80 -16.44 -1.88
CA VAL A 76 -26.88 -15.21 -1.10
C VAL A 76 -26.79 -14.01 -2.03
N ASP A 77 -27.84 -13.20 -2.03
CA ASP A 77 -27.92 -11.95 -2.74
C ASP A 77 -27.83 -10.77 -1.78
N VAL A 78 -26.95 -9.82 -2.08
CA VAL A 78 -26.78 -8.60 -1.27
C VAL A 78 -27.09 -7.38 -2.12
N ARG A 79 -27.91 -6.47 -1.58
CA ARG A 79 -28.30 -5.22 -2.23
C ARG A 79 -28.12 -4.03 -1.31
N ALA A 80 -27.76 -2.88 -1.86
CA ALA A 80 -27.91 -1.57 -1.20
C ALA A 80 -28.88 -0.73 -2.03
N GLY A 81 -30.09 -0.53 -1.52
CA GLY A 81 -31.20 0.00 -2.30
C GLY A 81 -31.47 -0.85 -3.55
N GLU A 82 -31.44 -0.22 -4.72
CA GLU A 82 -31.64 -0.90 -6.01
C GLU A 82 -30.36 -1.53 -6.60
N ALA A 83 -29.19 -1.23 -6.04
CA ALA A 83 -27.92 -1.77 -6.52
C ALA A 83 -27.68 -3.17 -5.95
N ARG A 84 -27.45 -4.15 -6.82
CA ARG A 84 -26.96 -5.48 -6.40
C ARG A 84 -25.45 -5.36 -6.14
N LEU A 85 -25.04 -5.63 -4.91
CA LEU A 85 -23.64 -5.56 -4.50
C LEU A 85 -22.91 -6.88 -4.72
N ALA A 86 -23.56 -8.00 -4.37
CA ALA A 86 -22.98 -9.34 -4.47
C ALA A 86 -24.03 -10.40 -4.78
N HIS A 87 -23.56 -11.50 -5.38
CA HIS A 87 -24.30 -12.74 -5.51
C HIS A 87 -23.31 -13.89 -5.34
N ASP A 88 -23.39 -14.55 -4.19
CA ASP A 88 -22.43 -15.55 -3.78
C ASP A 88 -23.12 -16.88 -3.50
N THR A 89 -22.51 -17.95 -3.97
CA THR A 89 -22.91 -19.31 -3.61
C THR A 89 -22.10 -19.76 -2.40
N LEU A 90 -22.76 -19.96 -1.26
CA LEU A 90 -22.13 -20.38 0.00
C LEU A 90 -22.31 -21.87 0.21
N TYR A 91 -21.24 -22.58 0.58
CA TYR A 91 -21.33 -23.96 1.05
C TYR A 91 -21.25 -24.01 2.58
N VAL A 92 -22.39 -24.27 3.23
CA VAL A 92 -22.51 -24.42 4.67
C VAL A 92 -22.30 -25.89 5.03
N SER A 93 -21.11 -26.21 5.55
CA SER A 93 -20.70 -27.57 5.93
C SER A 93 -21.19 -27.98 7.33
N PRO A 94 -21.54 -29.26 7.56
CA PRO A 94 -21.86 -29.81 8.88
C PRO A 94 -20.58 -30.02 9.72
N SER A 95 -19.99 -28.93 10.20
CA SER A 95 -18.70 -28.94 10.89
C SER A 95 -18.78 -28.54 12.35
N GLY A 96 -19.92 -28.03 12.82
CA GLY A 96 -20.08 -27.47 14.17
C GLY A 96 -19.17 -26.25 14.44
N GLY A 97 -18.71 -25.60 13.38
CA GLY A 97 -17.87 -24.40 13.41
C GLY A 97 -18.69 -23.13 13.22
N LEU A 98 -18.02 -21.99 13.13
CA LEU A 98 -18.67 -20.72 12.80
C LEU A 98 -18.46 -20.39 11.32
N HIS A 99 -19.54 -20.36 10.55
CA HIS A 99 -19.52 -19.78 9.21
C HIS A 99 -19.70 -18.27 9.32
N VAL A 100 -18.91 -17.52 8.55
CA VAL A 100 -18.98 -16.06 8.52
C VAL A 100 -19.14 -15.61 7.08
N TYR A 101 -20.19 -14.84 6.82
CA TYR A 101 -20.39 -14.13 5.57
C TYR A 101 -20.12 -12.64 5.79
N ASN A 102 -18.96 -12.17 5.32
CA ASN A 102 -18.56 -10.78 5.36
C ASN A 102 -18.92 -10.14 4.02
N VAL A 103 -19.91 -9.25 3.97
CA VAL A 103 -20.37 -8.62 2.73
C VAL A 103 -19.18 -8.02 1.96
N LEU A 104 -18.91 -8.53 0.75
CA LEU A 104 -17.75 -8.20 -0.10
C LEU A 104 -16.36 -8.46 0.53
N GLY A 105 -16.28 -9.02 1.73
CA GLY A 105 -15.07 -9.04 2.55
C GLY A 105 -14.76 -7.68 3.19
N ALA A 106 -15.71 -6.76 3.24
CA ALA A 106 -15.50 -5.35 3.57
C ALA A 106 -15.17 -5.09 5.05
N ALA A 107 -15.68 -5.90 5.98
CA ALA A 107 -15.41 -5.70 7.40
C ALA A 107 -13.94 -6.04 7.72
N PRO A 108 -13.23 -5.22 8.52
CA PRO A 108 -11.85 -5.48 8.95
C PRO A 108 -11.83 -6.56 10.05
N LEU A 109 -12.27 -7.74 9.66
CA LEU A 109 -12.45 -8.91 10.51
C LEU A 109 -11.09 -9.51 10.84
N TYR A 110 -10.90 -9.90 12.09
CA TYR A 110 -9.67 -10.50 12.56
C TYR A 110 -9.91 -11.60 13.58
N ARG A 111 -8.98 -12.56 13.63
CA ARG A 111 -8.93 -13.60 14.64
C ARG A 111 -7.71 -13.43 15.51
N GLN A 112 -7.89 -13.56 16.81
CA GLN A 112 -6.81 -13.49 17.79
C GLN A 112 -6.89 -14.65 18.77
N THR A 113 -5.74 -15.18 19.17
CA THR A 113 -5.65 -16.16 20.26
C THR A 113 -5.31 -15.41 21.54
N ILE A 114 -6.12 -15.60 22.58
CA ILE A 114 -5.95 -15.01 23.89
C ILE A 114 -5.46 -16.12 24.82
N THR A 115 -4.39 -15.87 25.54
CA THR A 115 -3.84 -16.83 26.50
C THR A 115 -4.09 -16.31 27.91
N TYR A 116 -4.70 -17.14 28.75
CA TYR A 116 -4.89 -16.90 30.18
C TYR A 116 -3.89 -17.75 30.95
N SER A 117 -3.17 -17.15 31.90
CA SER A 117 -2.21 -17.83 32.75
C SER A 117 -2.55 -17.66 34.24
N SER A 118 -2.23 -18.68 35.04
CA SER A 118 -2.35 -18.61 36.50
C SER A 118 -1.23 -17.82 37.17
N SER A 119 -0.16 -17.51 36.43
CA SER A 119 0.97 -16.70 36.86
C SER A 119 0.94 -15.36 36.12
N PRO A 120 1.25 -14.22 36.78
CA PRO A 120 1.32 -12.94 36.11
C PRO A 120 2.33 -13.00 34.96
N GLN A 121 1.84 -12.70 33.75
CA GLN A 121 2.69 -12.55 32.57
C GLN A 121 3.71 -11.45 32.83
N SER A 122 4.97 -11.67 32.48
CA SER A 122 5.96 -10.58 32.40
C SER A 122 5.50 -9.61 31.33
N ASP A 123 5.59 -8.30 31.59
CA ASP A 123 5.25 -7.22 30.64
C ASP A 123 6.03 -7.25 29.30
N ASP A 124 6.95 -8.22 29.13
CA ASP A 124 7.87 -8.38 28.01
C ASP A 124 7.36 -9.34 26.90
N GLU A 125 6.16 -9.94 27.04
CA GLU A 125 5.57 -10.78 25.98
C GLU A 125 4.77 -9.93 24.97
N SER A 126 5.24 -9.91 23.72
CA SER A 126 4.58 -9.25 22.58
C SER A 126 3.11 -9.66 22.45
N ALA A 127 2.23 -8.70 22.19
CA ALA A 127 0.79 -8.94 21.98
C ALA A 127 0.55 -10.09 20.99
N PRO A 128 -0.42 -10.99 21.26
CA PRO A 128 -0.61 -12.18 20.44
C PRO A 128 -0.96 -11.80 18.99
N PRO A 129 -0.40 -12.52 17.99
CA PRO A 129 -0.55 -12.16 16.59
C PRO A 129 -2.01 -12.17 16.17
N VAL A 130 -2.41 -11.11 15.48
CA VAL A 130 -3.73 -10.95 14.90
C VAL A 130 -3.71 -11.52 13.47
N LEU A 131 -4.60 -12.46 13.19
CA LEU A 131 -4.78 -13.02 11.85
C LEU A 131 -5.85 -12.22 11.09
N PRO A 132 -5.49 -11.51 10.02
CA PRO A 132 -6.47 -10.82 9.19
C PRO A 132 -7.37 -11.78 8.41
N LEU A 133 -8.67 -11.49 8.49
CA LEU A 133 -9.74 -12.22 7.78
C LEU A 133 -10.54 -11.29 6.84
N ALA A 134 -10.19 -10.00 6.77
CA ALA A 134 -10.75 -9.06 5.80
C ALA A 134 -10.46 -9.49 4.34
N GLY A 135 -11.26 -8.98 3.39
CA GLY A 135 -11.14 -9.30 1.97
C GLY A 135 -11.61 -10.70 1.58
N LYS A 136 -12.15 -11.48 2.53
CA LYS A 136 -12.73 -12.80 2.31
C LYS A 136 -14.24 -12.74 2.52
N PRO A 137 -15.06 -12.90 1.47
CA PRO A 137 -16.52 -12.80 1.59
C PRO A 137 -17.14 -13.93 2.43
N PHE A 138 -16.56 -15.13 2.38
CA PHE A 138 -17.06 -16.27 3.14
C PHE A 138 -15.91 -17.06 3.78
N LEU A 139 -16.11 -17.45 5.04
CA LEU A 139 -15.12 -18.13 5.87
C LEU A 139 -15.79 -19.23 6.69
N LEU A 140 -15.12 -20.38 6.80
CA LEU A 140 -15.40 -21.35 7.84
C LEU A 140 -14.30 -21.24 8.91
N LEU A 141 -14.72 -20.90 10.12
CA LEU A 141 -13.87 -20.90 11.29
C LEU A 141 -14.17 -22.13 12.14
N GLY A 142 -13.15 -22.64 12.83
CA GLY A 142 -13.33 -23.65 13.87
C GLY A 142 -14.08 -23.07 15.09
N HIS A 143 -13.85 -23.66 16.26
CA HIS A 143 -14.42 -23.12 17.49
C HIS A 143 -13.90 -21.70 17.77
N VAL A 144 -14.82 -20.79 18.08
CA VAL A 144 -14.53 -19.41 18.49
C VAL A 144 -15.23 -19.17 19.82
N ASP A 145 -14.46 -18.85 20.85
CA ASP A 145 -14.97 -18.65 22.22
C ASP A 145 -15.68 -17.30 22.37
N PHE A 146 -15.16 -16.26 21.71
CA PHE A 146 -15.69 -14.89 21.78
C PHE A 146 -15.96 -14.36 20.37
N VAL A 147 -17.24 -14.29 20.00
CA VAL A 147 -17.69 -13.83 18.68
C VAL A 147 -18.18 -12.39 18.80
N LEU A 148 -17.40 -11.44 18.29
CA LEU A 148 -17.67 -10.00 18.31
C LEU A 148 -17.89 -9.41 19.71
N THR A 149 -17.41 -10.10 20.74
CA THR A 149 -17.45 -9.65 22.13
C THR A 149 -16.03 -9.50 22.65
N ASP A 150 -15.83 -8.55 23.56
CA ASP A 150 -14.59 -8.47 24.31
C ASP A 150 -14.44 -9.70 25.21
N PRO A 151 -13.24 -10.31 25.23
CA PRO A 151 -12.97 -11.41 26.14
C PRO A 151 -12.90 -10.87 27.57
N PRO A 152 -13.31 -11.65 28.58
CA PRO A 152 -13.16 -11.25 29.97
C PRO A 152 -11.67 -11.16 30.33
N GLU A 153 -11.31 -10.25 31.23
CA GLU A 153 -9.93 -10.11 31.72
C GLU A 153 -9.44 -11.35 32.48
N ARG A 154 -10.36 -12.13 33.06
CA ARG A 154 -10.07 -13.33 33.86
C ARG A 154 -11.07 -14.42 33.56
N ILE A 155 -10.63 -15.66 33.63
CA ILE A 155 -11.48 -16.85 33.49
C ILE A 155 -11.20 -17.84 34.61
N GLU A 156 -12.18 -18.68 34.91
CA GLU A 156 -11.99 -19.84 35.78
C GLU A 156 -11.25 -20.93 35.00
N MET A 157 -10.07 -21.32 35.49
CA MET A 157 -9.24 -22.35 34.85
C MET A 157 -9.67 -23.74 35.33
N LYS A 158 -9.75 -24.69 34.42
CA LYS A 158 -10.01 -26.10 34.75
C LYS A 158 -8.73 -26.72 35.33
N SER A 159 -8.88 -27.74 36.17
CA SER A 159 -7.73 -28.50 36.70
C SER A 159 -6.85 -29.13 35.61
N SER A 160 -7.41 -29.34 34.41
CA SER A 160 -6.70 -29.84 33.22
C SER A 160 -5.89 -28.78 32.47
N ASP A 161 -6.04 -27.50 32.78
CA ASP A 161 -5.41 -26.40 32.02
C ASP A 161 -3.93 -26.21 32.38
N HIS A 162 -3.35 -27.00 33.29
CA HIS A 162 -1.92 -27.03 33.62
C HIS A 162 -1.25 -25.63 33.76
N GLY A 163 -1.99 -24.62 34.24
CA GLY A 163 -1.52 -23.25 34.45
C GLY A 163 -1.63 -22.27 33.27
N THR A 164 -2.01 -22.72 32.06
CA THR A 164 -2.29 -21.85 30.90
C THR A 164 -3.42 -22.38 30.03
N THR A 165 -4.31 -21.53 29.54
CA THR A 165 -5.36 -21.95 28.59
C THR A 165 -5.59 -20.88 27.54
N SER A 166 -5.79 -21.30 26.29
CA SER A 166 -6.00 -20.38 25.17
C SER A 166 -7.47 -20.36 24.73
N ARG A 167 -7.94 -19.19 24.32
CA ARG A 167 -9.27 -18.94 23.78
C ARG A 167 -9.14 -18.18 22.47
N THR A 168 -10.09 -18.37 21.56
CA THR A 168 -10.11 -17.70 20.26
C THR A 168 -11.15 -16.60 20.26
N ARG A 169 -10.74 -15.40 19.86
CA ARG A 169 -11.62 -14.25 19.62
C ARG A 169 -11.73 -13.97 18.14
N LEU A 170 -12.95 -13.70 17.69
CA LEU A 170 -13.26 -13.06 16.42
C LEU A 170 -13.75 -11.64 16.70
N ALA A 171 -13.15 -10.64 16.07
CA ALA A 171 -13.53 -9.24 16.26
C ALA A 171 -13.36 -8.44 14.98
N VAL A 172 -13.90 -7.23 14.97
CA VAL A 172 -13.88 -6.29 13.84
C VAL A 172 -13.21 -5.01 14.31
N LEU A 173 -12.22 -4.52 13.57
CA LEU A 173 -11.63 -3.21 13.85
C LEU A 173 -12.62 -2.08 13.51
N SER A 174 -12.55 -0.98 14.24
CA SER A 174 -13.30 0.22 13.90
C SER A 174 -12.87 0.79 12.54
N GLY A 175 -13.79 1.39 11.79
CA GLY A 175 -13.49 2.09 10.53
C GLY A 175 -13.92 1.37 9.24
N GLY A 176 -14.47 0.15 9.35
CA GLY A 176 -15.09 -0.57 8.23
C GLY A 176 -14.14 -0.81 7.05
N TRP A 177 -14.67 -0.78 5.83
CA TRP A 177 -13.88 -1.03 4.62
C TRP A 177 -12.70 -0.08 4.42
N ARG A 178 -12.79 1.16 4.92
CA ARG A 178 -11.70 2.16 4.87
C ARG A 178 -10.47 1.69 5.65
N MET A 179 -10.67 0.87 6.68
CA MET A 179 -9.57 0.24 7.42
C MET A 179 -9.13 -1.09 6.83
N SER A 180 -10.03 -1.85 6.22
CA SER A 180 -9.71 -3.17 5.64
C SER A 180 -8.61 -3.12 4.60
N ILE A 181 -8.65 -2.17 3.65
CA ILE A 181 -7.66 -2.11 2.55
C ILE A 181 -6.25 -1.76 3.07
N PRO A 182 -6.04 -0.63 3.81
CA PRO A 182 -4.72 -0.31 4.34
C PRO A 182 -4.19 -1.39 5.29
N TRP A 183 -5.08 -1.99 6.11
CA TRP A 183 -4.68 -3.03 7.04
C TRP A 183 -4.25 -4.32 6.33
N LEU A 184 -4.94 -4.75 5.27
CA LEU A 184 -4.53 -5.88 4.44
C LEU A 184 -3.17 -5.63 3.78
N ILE A 185 -2.92 -4.42 3.27
CA ILE A 185 -1.62 -4.05 2.72
C ILE A 185 -0.53 -4.12 3.80
N GLY A 186 -0.78 -3.51 4.97
CA GLY A 186 0.16 -3.48 6.09
C GLY A 186 0.43 -4.84 6.73
N THR A 187 -0.49 -5.81 6.58
CA THR A 187 -0.35 -7.19 7.07
C THR A 187 0.08 -8.18 5.97
N HIS A 188 0.58 -7.69 4.83
CA HIS A 188 1.11 -8.48 3.72
C HIS A 188 0.08 -9.34 2.96
N HIS A 189 -1.15 -8.84 2.83
CA HIS A 189 -2.24 -9.42 2.04
C HIS A 189 -2.69 -8.53 0.86
N PRO A 190 -1.78 -8.13 -0.05
CA PRO A 190 -2.12 -7.16 -1.11
C PRO A 190 -3.05 -7.74 -2.20
N ALA A 191 -3.09 -9.06 -2.38
CA ALA A 191 -4.02 -9.69 -3.33
C ALA A 191 -5.46 -9.62 -2.83
N GLU A 192 -5.68 -9.89 -1.53
CA GLU A 192 -6.96 -9.67 -0.86
C GLU A 192 -7.36 -8.19 -0.92
N ALA A 193 -6.42 -7.28 -0.65
CA ALA A 193 -6.66 -5.83 -0.72
C ALA A 193 -7.09 -5.37 -2.13
N ALA A 194 -6.43 -5.87 -3.18
CA ALA A 194 -6.75 -5.53 -4.57
C ALA A 194 -8.13 -6.07 -4.97
N ARG A 195 -8.45 -7.33 -4.63
CA ARG A 195 -9.77 -7.92 -4.89
C ARG A 195 -10.88 -7.18 -4.14
N LEU A 196 -10.67 -6.87 -2.87
CA LEU A 196 -11.62 -6.11 -2.06
C LEU A 196 -11.85 -4.72 -2.66
N THR A 197 -10.77 -4.02 -3.02
CA THR A 197 -10.89 -2.68 -3.63
C THR A 197 -11.66 -2.74 -4.95
N GLN A 198 -11.38 -3.73 -5.81
CA GLN A 198 -12.12 -3.92 -7.05
C GLN A 198 -13.62 -4.17 -6.77
N ALA A 199 -13.95 -5.05 -5.83
CA ALA A 199 -15.34 -5.32 -5.44
C ALA A 199 -16.05 -4.05 -4.95
N LEU A 200 -15.38 -3.27 -4.09
CA LEU A 200 -15.90 -2.01 -3.57
C LEU A 200 -16.10 -0.96 -4.66
N MET A 201 -15.21 -0.84 -5.64
CA MET A 201 -15.37 0.10 -6.75
C MET A 201 -16.57 -0.23 -7.65
N HIS A 202 -16.93 -1.50 -7.79
CA HIS A 202 -18.14 -1.90 -8.51
C HIS A 202 -19.39 -1.63 -7.66
N ALA A 203 -19.31 -1.89 -6.36
CA ALA A 203 -20.41 -1.72 -5.40
C ALA A 203 -20.72 -0.25 -5.08
N LEU A 204 -19.70 0.60 -5.02
CA LEU A 204 -19.74 2.00 -4.58
C LEU A 204 -19.08 2.90 -5.65
N PRO A 205 -19.70 3.04 -6.83
CA PRO A 205 -19.13 3.87 -7.90
C PRO A 205 -19.11 5.35 -7.49
N GLY A 206 -18.02 6.04 -7.82
CA GLY A 206 -17.88 7.49 -7.59
C GLY A 206 -17.43 7.89 -6.18
N THR A 207 -16.98 6.96 -5.34
CA THR A 207 -16.35 7.25 -4.04
C THR A 207 -14.88 7.66 -4.23
N PRO A 208 -14.51 8.94 -4.03
CA PRO A 208 -13.16 9.43 -4.34
C PRO A 208 -12.05 8.73 -3.53
N GLU A 209 -12.33 8.38 -2.27
CA GLU A 209 -11.35 7.71 -1.41
C GLU A 209 -10.99 6.30 -1.91
N LEU A 210 -11.92 5.62 -2.59
CA LEU A 210 -11.65 4.32 -3.21
C LEU A 210 -10.69 4.42 -4.38
N GLU A 211 -10.66 5.53 -5.12
CA GLU A 211 -9.72 5.68 -6.23
C GLU A 211 -8.26 5.68 -5.75
N ALA A 212 -7.98 6.41 -4.66
CA ALA A 212 -6.65 6.41 -4.06
C ALA A 212 -6.25 5.02 -3.55
N LEU A 213 -7.17 4.32 -2.88
CA LEU A 213 -6.95 2.96 -2.39
C LEU A 213 -6.80 1.94 -3.53
N ALA A 214 -7.47 2.14 -4.67
CA ALA A 214 -7.34 1.31 -5.86
C ALA A 214 -5.95 1.43 -6.48
N ALA A 215 -5.43 2.65 -6.57
CA ALA A 215 -4.05 2.88 -6.99
C ALA A 215 -3.07 2.18 -6.06
N THR A 216 -3.18 2.41 -4.74
CA THR A 216 -2.26 1.83 -3.74
C THR A 216 -2.31 0.30 -3.71
N SER A 217 -3.51 -0.30 -3.69
CA SER A 217 -3.66 -1.76 -3.67
C SER A 217 -3.17 -2.42 -4.97
N THR A 218 -3.40 -1.80 -6.13
CA THR A 218 -2.87 -2.29 -7.41
C THR A 218 -1.34 -2.32 -7.41
N MET A 219 -0.69 -1.26 -6.90
CA MET A 219 0.78 -1.18 -6.80
C MET A 219 1.37 -2.13 -5.75
N ALA A 220 0.64 -2.34 -4.65
CA ALA A 220 1.02 -3.33 -3.66
C ALA A 220 0.99 -4.75 -4.26
N ASN A 221 -0.03 -5.05 -5.08
CA ASN A 221 -0.25 -6.36 -5.70
C ASN A 221 0.70 -6.66 -6.88
N GLU A 222 1.38 -5.64 -7.44
CA GLU A 222 2.34 -5.79 -8.56
C GLU A 222 3.40 -6.87 -8.31
N HIS A 223 3.81 -7.03 -7.05
CA HIS A 223 4.82 -8.01 -6.69
C HIS A 223 4.34 -9.46 -6.83
N LEU A 224 3.06 -9.72 -6.52
CA LEU A 224 2.49 -11.07 -6.55
C LEU A 224 2.07 -11.47 -7.97
N GLU A 225 1.40 -10.56 -8.68
CA GLU A 225 0.81 -10.85 -9.99
C GLU A 225 1.73 -10.44 -11.17
N GLY A 226 2.75 -9.63 -10.90
CA GLY A 226 3.65 -9.07 -11.91
C GLY A 226 3.12 -7.79 -12.57
N SER A 227 4.04 -7.04 -13.18
CA SER A 227 3.75 -5.73 -13.78
C SER A 227 2.80 -5.77 -14.98
N PHE A 228 2.72 -6.89 -15.70
CA PHE A 228 1.76 -7.03 -16.79
C PHE A 228 0.32 -7.16 -16.29
N ALA A 229 0.11 -7.85 -15.17
CA ALA A 229 -1.21 -7.98 -14.54
C ALA A 229 -1.71 -6.63 -14.01
N THR A 230 -0.82 -5.81 -13.41
CA THR A 230 -1.19 -4.47 -12.94
C THR A 230 -1.45 -3.49 -14.08
N VAL A 231 -0.72 -3.58 -15.20
CA VAL A 231 -1.06 -2.82 -16.42
C VAL A 231 -2.45 -3.20 -16.93
N ALA A 232 -2.79 -4.50 -16.94
CA ALA A 232 -4.10 -4.96 -17.37
C ALA A 232 -5.22 -4.49 -16.43
N ALA A 233 -5.02 -4.57 -15.11
CA ALA A 233 -5.95 -4.08 -14.11
C ALA A 233 -6.17 -2.56 -14.21
N ALA A 234 -5.08 -1.78 -14.32
CA ALA A 234 -5.17 -0.32 -14.50
C ALA A 234 -5.86 0.06 -15.82
N ARG A 235 -5.65 -0.71 -16.89
CA ARG A 235 -6.37 -0.52 -18.16
C ARG A 235 -7.87 -0.80 -18.00
N ALA A 236 -8.23 -1.91 -17.36
CA ALA A 236 -9.61 -2.28 -17.13
C ALA A 236 -10.35 -1.23 -16.29
N TRP A 237 -9.70 -0.69 -15.24
CA TRP A 237 -10.26 0.41 -14.46
C TRP A 237 -10.49 1.66 -15.32
N ARG A 238 -9.47 2.10 -16.08
CA ARG A 238 -9.61 3.25 -17.00
C ARG A 238 -10.76 3.05 -18.00
N ASP A 239 -10.92 1.85 -18.55
CA ASP A 239 -11.96 1.55 -19.54
C ASP A 239 -13.36 1.49 -18.91
N ALA A 240 -13.45 1.03 -17.66
CA ALA A 240 -14.70 1.03 -16.90
C ALA A 240 -15.09 2.42 -16.38
N GLN A 241 -14.11 3.29 -16.14
CA GLN A 241 -14.29 4.65 -15.61
C GLN A 241 -13.49 5.68 -16.43
N PRO A 242 -13.89 5.96 -17.69
CA PRO A 242 -13.17 6.87 -18.58
C PRO A 242 -13.15 8.34 -18.11
N ASP A 243 -13.95 8.68 -17.10
CA ASP A 243 -13.97 10.01 -16.49
C ASP A 243 -13.06 10.15 -15.25
N SER A 244 -12.49 9.03 -14.77
CA SER A 244 -11.62 9.01 -13.57
C SER A 244 -10.18 9.39 -13.92
N ASP A 245 -9.75 10.57 -13.44
CA ASP A 245 -8.37 11.04 -13.65
C ASP A 245 -7.36 10.12 -12.95
N GLU A 246 -7.73 9.48 -11.84
CA GLU A 246 -6.85 8.54 -11.12
C GLU A 246 -6.65 7.25 -11.94
N ALA A 247 -7.71 6.70 -12.53
CA ALA A 247 -7.62 5.53 -13.39
C ALA A 247 -6.66 5.77 -14.58
N HIS A 248 -6.80 6.92 -15.23
CA HIS A 248 -5.90 7.34 -16.31
C HIS A 248 -4.45 7.51 -15.83
N ARG A 249 -4.24 8.13 -14.67
CA ARG A 249 -2.90 8.36 -14.10
C ARG A 249 -2.23 7.06 -13.68
N LEU A 250 -2.94 6.13 -13.05
CA LEU A 250 -2.42 4.81 -12.71
C LEU A 250 -2.02 4.05 -13.97
N TRP A 251 -2.87 4.04 -15.01
CA TRP A 251 -2.54 3.35 -16.25
C TRP A 251 -1.30 3.94 -16.92
N ILE A 252 -1.17 5.27 -17.05
CA ILE A 252 0.03 5.93 -17.57
C ILE A 252 1.27 5.52 -16.77
N ARG A 253 1.17 5.53 -15.43
CA ARG A 253 2.27 5.15 -14.53
C ARG A 253 2.72 3.70 -14.77
N GLN A 254 1.78 2.76 -14.85
CA GLN A 254 2.06 1.36 -15.09
C GLN A 254 2.65 1.11 -16.49
N MET A 255 2.16 1.83 -17.51
CA MET A 255 2.75 1.81 -18.86
C MET A 255 4.19 2.33 -18.85
N ARG A 256 4.50 3.38 -18.09
CA ARG A 256 5.88 3.89 -17.95
C ARG A 256 6.81 2.90 -17.26
N ARG A 257 6.40 2.35 -16.12
CA ARG A 257 7.19 1.36 -15.36
C ARG A 257 7.54 0.12 -16.19
N THR A 258 6.68 -0.24 -17.15
CA THR A 258 6.88 -1.37 -18.06
C THR A 258 7.57 -1.00 -19.39
N GLY A 259 8.03 0.25 -19.56
CA GLY A 259 8.71 0.71 -20.77
C GLY A 259 7.79 0.96 -21.98
N ARG A 260 6.48 1.05 -21.75
CA ARG A 260 5.42 1.16 -22.78
C ARG A 260 4.83 2.58 -22.88
N ASN A 261 5.58 3.62 -22.52
CA ASN A 261 5.11 5.01 -22.55
C ASN A 261 4.66 5.44 -23.95
N GLU A 262 5.31 4.93 -25.00
CA GLU A 262 4.96 5.20 -26.40
C GLU A 262 3.57 4.70 -26.79
N GLU A 263 3.19 3.51 -26.31
CA GLU A 263 1.85 2.98 -26.50
C GLU A 263 0.80 3.84 -25.78
N ALA A 264 1.10 4.32 -24.57
CA ALA A 264 0.23 5.23 -23.85
C ALA A 264 0.07 6.57 -24.59
N ARG A 265 1.17 7.11 -25.12
CA ARG A 265 1.18 8.35 -25.93
C ARG A 265 0.33 8.21 -27.18
N ALA A 266 0.52 7.14 -27.95
CA ALA A 266 -0.28 6.88 -29.15
C ALA A 266 -1.77 6.73 -28.82
N TYR A 267 -2.10 6.07 -27.69
CA TYR A 267 -3.48 5.95 -27.22
C TYR A 267 -4.12 7.31 -26.94
N TYR A 268 -3.48 8.17 -26.14
CA TYR A 268 -4.05 9.48 -25.81
C TYR A 268 -4.08 10.45 -26.99
N ALA A 269 -3.11 10.36 -27.90
CA ALA A 269 -3.14 11.12 -29.15
C ALA A 269 -4.35 10.73 -30.00
N ALA A 270 -4.63 9.43 -30.15
CA ALA A 270 -5.80 8.95 -30.86
C ALA A 270 -7.12 9.29 -30.14
N ALA A 271 -7.15 9.24 -28.82
CA ALA A 271 -8.32 9.62 -28.02
C ALA A 271 -8.63 11.12 -28.18
N LEU A 272 -7.61 11.98 -28.05
CA LEU A 272 -7.76 13.42 -28.23
C LEU A 272 -8.14 13.78 -29.68
N ALA A 273 -7.66 13.05 -30.68
CA ALA A 273 -8.08 13.25 -32.07
C ALA A 273 -9.58 12.99 -32.30
N ARG A 274 -10.17 12.05 -31.54
CA ARG A 274 -11.62 11.81 -31.56
C ARG A 274 -12.40 12.86 -30.78
N GLU A 275 -11.80 13.43 -29.74
CA GLU A 275 -12.41 14.44 -28.86
C GLU A 275 -11.49 15.67 -28.68
N PRO A 276 -11.29 16.51 -29.72
CA PRO A 276 -10.25 17.55 -29.71
C PRO A 276 -10.39 18.62 -28.63
N GLY A 277 -11.59 18.79 -28.08
CA GLY A 277 -11.89 19.79 -27.04
C GLY A 277 -11.83 19.24 -25.61
N SER A 278 -11.34 18.02 -25.38
CA SER A 278 -11.30 17.42 -24.04
C SER A 278 -10.04 17.85 -23.26
N PRO A 279 -10.15 18.72 -22.23
CA PRO A 279 -8.98 19.17 -21.46
C PRO A 279 -8.34 18.02 -20.68
N ARG A 280 -9.15 17.04 -20.25
CA ARG A 280 -8.68 15.81 -19.60
C ARG A 280 -7.78 15.01 -20.53
N LEU A 281 -8.24 14.68 -21.73
CA LEU A 281 -7.45 13.88 -22.67
C LEU A 281 -6.19 14.64 -23.11
N ALA A 282 -6.27 15.95 -23.30
CA ALA A 282 -5.12 16.78 -23.61
C ALA A 282 -4.10 16.81 -22.44
N THR A 283 -4.58 16.87 -21.19
CA THR A 283 -3.75 16.74 -19.99
C THR A 283 -3.11 15.36 -19.90
N MET A 284 -3.86 14.28 -20.17
CA MET A 284 -3.32 12.92 -20.15
C MET A 284 -2.29 12.68 -21.26
N LEU A 285 -2.49 13.26 -22.45
CA LEU A 285 -1.50 13.25 -23.52
C LEU A 285 -0.22 13.98 -23.08
N ALA A 286 -0.33 15.18 -22.50
CA ALA A 286 0.83 15.92 -21.96
C ALA A 286 1.60 15.10 -20.92
N ARG A 287 0.93 14.25 -20.13
CA ARG A 287 1.59 13.34 -19.18
C ARG A 287 2.36 12.20 -19.84
N THR A 288 2.20 11.96 -21.13
CA THR A 288 2.94 10.92 -21.88
C THR A 288 3.95 11.49 -22.87
N GLU A 289 3.84 12.78 -23.19
CA GLU A 289 4.75 13.50 -24.08
C GLU A 289 6.10 13.84 -23.41
N PRO A 290 7.14 14.06 -24.22
CA PRO A 290 8.39 14.69 -23.76
C PRO A 290 8.14 16.14 -23.30
N GLY A 291 9.11 16.71 -22.61
CA GLY A 291 8.97 17.85 -21.72
C GLY A 291 8.58 19.11 -22.45
N PRO A 292 9.35 19.53 -23.48
CA PRO A 292 9.01 20.71 -24.25
C PRO A 292 7.61 20.64 -24.87
N GLU A 293 7.22 19.50 -25.46
CA GLU A 293 5.89 19.33 -26.04
C GLU A 293 4.79 19.32 -24.98
N ALA A 294 5.01 18.60 -23.88
CA ALA A 294 4.07 18.52 -22.76
C ALA A 294 3.83 19.89 -22.11
N THR A 295 4.91 20.65 -21.88
CA THR A 295 4.85 21.99 -21.28
C THR A 295 4.17 22.97 -22.21
N ALA A 296 4.51 23.00 -23.50
CA ALA A 296 3.82 23.84 -24.47
C ALA A 296 2.32 23.51 -24.55
N ARG A 297 1.95 22.22 -24.50
CA ARG A 297 0.55 21.78 -24.47
C ARG A 297 -0.16 22.24 -23.21
N LEU A 298 0.43 22.04 -22.05
CA LEU A 298 -0.17 22.44 -20.77
C LEU A 298 -0.27 23.97 -20.64
N GLU A 299 0.69 24.74 -21.15
CA GLU A 299 0.63 26.20 -21.18
C GLU A 299 -0.49 26.71 -22.10
N ALA A 300 -0.70 26.06 -23.25
CA ALA A 300 -1.84 26.36 -24.13
C ALA A 300 -3.17 26.03 -23.44
N LEU A 301 -3.28 24.83 -22.85
CA LEU A 301 -4.46 24.42 -22.10
C LEU A 301 -4.76 25.35 -20.93
N TRP A 302 -3.74 25.85 -20.23
CA TRP A 302 -3.92 26.75 -19.09
C TRP A 302 -4.49 28.11 -19.51
N LYS A 303 -4.12 28.60 -20.70
CA LYS A 303 -4.71 29.83 -21.25
C LYS A 303 -6.18 29.67 -21.59
N GLU A 304 -6.58 28.49 -22.06
CA GLU A 304 -7.96 28.18 -22.44
C GLU A 304 -8.83 27.78 -21.24
N HIS A 305 -8.23 27.13 -20.24
CA HIS A 305 -8.90 26.56 -19.08
C HIS A 305 -8.17 26.91 -17.77
N PRO A 306 -8.07 28.20 -17.39
CA PRO A 306 -7.34 28.64 -16.19
C PRO A 306 -7.97 28.15 -14.88
N ASP A 307 -9.23 27.72 -14.89
CA ASP A 307 -9.92 27.21 -13.71
C ASP A 307 -9.80 25.68 -13.56
N ASP A 308 -9.20 24.97 -14.53
CA ASP A 308 -9.02 23.52 -14.45
C ASP A 308 -7.80 23.18 -13.57
N PRO A 309 -8.01 22.62 -12.36
CA PRO A 309 -6.91 22.34 -11.45
C PRO A 309 -5.96 21.27 -11.99
N ARG A 310 -6.41 20.38 -12.90
CA ARG A 310 -5.59 19.30 -13.47
C ARG A 310 -4.49 19.84 -14.37
N VAL A 311 -4.80 20.89 -15.12
CA VAL A 311 -3.83 21.59 -15.98
C VAL A 311 -2.79 22.29 -15.11
N ARG A 312 -3.24 22.98 -14.05
CA ARG A 312 -2.36 23.62 -13.06
C ARG A 312 -1.39 22.63 -12.41
N TRP A 313 -1.91 21.50 -11.93
CA TRP A 313 -1.10 20.42 -11.35
C TRP A 313 -0.07 19.89 -12.34
N GLY A 314 -0.47 19.67 -13.59
CA GLY A 314 0.42 19.25 -14.66
C GLY A 314 1.55 20.26 -14.89
N LEU A 315 1.23 21.56 -14.96
CA LEU A 315 2.21 22.63 -15.15
C LEU A 315 3.20 22.73 -13.99
N VAL A 316 2.74 22.65 -12.74
CA VAL A 316 3.63 22.68 -11.56
C VAL A 316 4.70 21.59 -11.65
N ILE A 317 4.29 20.35 -11.93
CA ILE A 317 5.22 19.23 -12.07
C ILE A 317 6.19 19.44 -13.24
N ARG A 318 5.71 19.98 -14.37
CA ARG A 318 6.57 20.24 -15.53
C ARG A 318 7.57 21.36 -15.27
N TYR A 319 7.12 22.50 -14.74
CA TYR A 319 8.00 23.61 -14.40
C TYR A 319 9.05 23.21 -13.36
N GLU A 320 8.69 22.39 -12.37
CA GLU A 320 9.67 21.85 -11.43
C GLU A 320 10.76 21.03 -12.13
N ARG A 321 10.37 20.08 -12.99
CA ARG A 321 11.31 19.19 -13.69
C ARG A 321 12.21 19.92 -14.69
N GLU A 322 11.68 20.98 -15.30
CA GLU A 322 12.40 21.92 -16.15
C GLU A 322 13.14 23.01 -15.36
N GLN A 323 13.03 23.01 -14.03
CA GLN A 323 13.65 24.00 -13.14
C GLN A 323 13.23 25.45 -13.41
N ARG A 324 12.02 25.64 -13.92
CA ARG A 324 11.33 26.93 -14.12
C ARG A 324 10.69 27.39 -12.81
N TRP A 325 11.54 27.65 -11.82
CA TRP A 325 11.16 27.83 -10.42
C TRP A 325 10.22 29.00 -10.18
N LYS A 326 10.38 30.10 -10.92
CA LYS A 326 9.55 31.30 -10.75
C LYS A 326 8.11 31.02 -11.20
N GLU A 327 7.95 30.35 -12.32
CA GLU A 327 6.65 29.96 -12.86
C GLU A 327 5.99 28.88 -12.00
N ALA A 328 6.75 27.89 -11.52
CA ALA A 328 6.26 26.89 -10.58
C ALA A 328 5.75 27.55 -9.29
N LEU A 329 6.53 28.47 -8.71
CA LEU A 329 6.19 29.15 -7.47
C LEU A 329 4.87 29.94 -7.59
N ALA A 330 4.67 30.67 -8.69
CA ALA A 330 3.44 31.42 -8.89
C ALA A 330 2.18 30.54 -8.86
N LEU A 331 2.25 29.34 -9.45
CA LEU A 331 1.15 28.38 -9.42
C LEU A 331 0.97 27.74 -8.03
N LEU A 332 2.08 27.43 -7.35
CA LEU A 332 2.08 26.83 -6.01
C LEU A 332 1.49 27.78 -4.96
N GLU A 333 1.83 29.07 -5.00
CA GLU A 333 1.24 30.09 -4.13
C GLU A 333 -0.27 30.29 -4.38
N ALA A 334 -0.74 30.03 -5.61
CA ALA A 334 -2.17 30.02 -5.90
C ALA A 334 -2.87 28.76 -5.37
N MET A 335 -2.21 27.60 -5.43
CA MET A 335 -2.73 26.34 -4.88
C MET A 335 -2.84 26.37 -3.36
N GLU A 336 -1.85 26.96 -2.68
CA GLU A 336 -1.82 27.11 -1.22
C GLU A 336 -3.07 27.81 -0.64
N LYS A 337 -3.76 28.64 -1.44
CA LYS A 337 -4.93 29.43 -1.03
C LYS A 337 -6.25 28.66 -0.95
N GLY A 338 -6.27 27.36 -1.28
CA GLY A 338 -7.49 26.56 -1.17
C GLY A 338 -7.61 25.37 -2.12
N ASP A 339 -6.53 24.94 -2.79
CA ASP A 339 -6.54 23.68 -3.55
C ASP A 339 -6.49 22.49 -2.59
N PRO A 340 -7.50 21.60 -2.59
CA PRO A 340 -7.52 20.41 -1.72
C PRO A 340 -6.34 19.47 -1.93
N ARG A 341 -5.69 19.48 -3.12
CA ARG A 341 -4.49 18.66 -3.40
C ARG A 341 -3.19 19.37 -3.06
N TYR A 342 -3.21 20.60 -2.55
CA TYR A 342 -1.99 21.32 -2.16
C TYR A 342 -1.05 20.53 -1.23
N PRO A 343 -1.52 19.74 -0.24
CA PRO A 343 -0.62 18.93 0.59
C PRO A 343 0.34 18.03 -0.20
N VAL A 344 -0.10 17.50 -1.35
CA VAL A 344 0.74 16.67 -2.26
C VAL A 344 1.86 17.49 -2.90
N PHE A 345 1.69 18.80 -3.05
CA PHE A 345 2.64 19.73 -3.68
C PHE A 345 3.50 20.51 -2.68
N ARG A 346 3.36 20.24 -1.38
CA ARG A 346 4.10 20.94 -0.31
C ARG A 346 5.61 20.82 -0.49
N GLU A 347 6.11 19.63 -0.81
CA GLU A 347 7.55 19.42 -1.09
C GLU A 347 7.99 20.21 -2.33
N THR A 348 7.25 20.15 -3.44
CA THR A 348 7.54 20.91 -4.65
C THR A 348 7.57 22.42 -4.37
N HIS A 349 6.67 22.92 -3.53
CA HIS A 349 6.67 24.33 -3.09
C HIS A 349 7.92 24.67 -2.28
N ALA A 350 8.29 23.84 -1.31
CA ALA A 350 9.50 24.03 -0.52
C ALA A 350 10.75 24.01 -1.40
N ARG A 351 10.85 23.08 -2.36
CA ARG A 351 11.96 23.00 -3.34
C ARG A 351 12.03 24.26 -4.21
N ALA A 352 10.91 24.73 -4.75
CA ALA A 352 10.88 25.96 -5.56
C ALA A 352 11.38 27.18 -4.77
N LEU A 353 10.97 27.32 -3.51
CA LEU A 353 11.48 28.38 -2.62
C LEU A 353 12.98 28.23 -2.35
N VAL A 354 13.46 27.03 -2.05
CA VAL A 354 14.89 26.77 -1.84
C VAL A 354 15.72 27.09 -3.08
N ALA A 355 15.27 26.67 -4.26
CA ALA A 355 15.93 26.94 -5.54
C ALA A 355 16.02 28.44 -5.86
N LEU A 356 15.08 29.25 -5.33
CA LEU A 356 15.06 30.70 -5.44
C LEU A 356 15.80 31.41 -4.29
N GLY A 357 16.52 30.67 -3.44
CA GLY A 357 17.27 31.23 -2.30
C GLY A 357 16.42 31.60 -1.09
N ARG A 358 15.15 31.19 -1.05
CA ARG A 358 14.15 31.51 -0.01
C ARG A 358 13.96 30.34 0.97
N ARG A 359 15.06 29.73 1.42
CA ARG A 359 15.04 28.51 2.25
C ARG A 359 14.40 28.72 3.63
N GLU A 360 14.73 29.82 4.30
CA GLU A 360 14.15 30.16 5.60
C GLU A 360 12.64 30.35 5.51
N GLU A 361 12.18 30.95 4.42
CA GLU A 361 10.75 31.10 4.15
C GLU A 361 10.06 29.76 3.92
N ALA A 362 10.69 28.86 3.14
CA ALA A 362 10.17 27.51 2.92
C ALA A 362 9.96 26.79 4.25
N ALA A 363 10.96 26.84 5.13
CA ALA A 363 10.90 26.22 6.44
C ALA A 363 9.80 26.79 7.32
N ARG A 364 9.71 28.13 7.39
CA ARG A 364 8.66 28.82 8.15
C ARG A 364 7.26 28.45 7.66
N ARG A 365 7.02 28.49 6.35
CA ARG A 365 5.71 28.16 5.76
C ARG A 365 5.32 26.70 6.03
N VAL A 366 6.25 25.76 5.90
CA VAL A 366 6.01 24.34 6.20
C VAL A 366 5.64 24.15 7.67
N ALA A 367 6.37 24.76 8.61
CA ALA A 367 6.01 24.70 10.04
C ALA A 367 4.65 25.34 10.33
N GLU A 368 4.38 26.54 9.81
CA GLU A 368 3.10 27.23 9.99
C GLU A 368 1.92 26.37 9.51
N GLN A 369 2.06 25.68 8.38
CA GLN A 369 1.02 24.81 7.83
C GLN A 369 0.79 23.54 8.65
N LEU A 370 1.86 22.89 9.07
CA LEU A 370 1.79 21.60 9.78
C LEU A 370 1.44 21.76 11.27
N LEU A 371 1.66 22.95 11.84
CA LEU A 371 1.37 23.27 13.24
C LEU A 371 0.17 24.20 13.40
N ALA A 372 -0.56 24.52 12.33
CA ALA A 372 -1.76 25.36 12.40
C ALA A 372 -2.86 24.68 13.23
N ASP A 373 -3.66 25.48 13.92
CA ASP A 373 -4.83 25.00 14.65
C ASP A 373 -5.81 24.32 13.69
N GLY A 374 -6.18 23.07 13.98
CA GLY A 374 -7.05 22.26 13.13
C GLY A 374 -6.38 21.66 11.90
N ALA A 375 -5.05 21.76 11.76
CA ALA A 375 -4.32 21.02 10.74
C ALA A 375 -4.43 19.51 10.96
N GLU A 376 -4.42 18.75 9.86
CA GLU A 376 -4.25 17.30 9.93
C GLU A 376 -2.91 16.95 10.59
N ARG A 377 -2.87 15.79 11.27
CA ARG A 377 -1.64 15.30 11.89
C ARG A 377 -0.53 15.16 10.84
N PRO A 378 0.66 15.75 11.06
CA PRO A 378 1.77 15.61 10.13
C PRO A 378 2.21 14.14 10.02
N GLY A 379 2.48 13.70 8.79
CA GLY A 379 3.11 12.41 8.54
C GLY A 379 4.63 12.45 8.78
N TRP A 380 5.29 11.29 8.76
CA TRP A 380 6.76 11.23 8.92
C TRP A 380 7.50 11.93 7.78
N ASP A 381 6.98 11.85 6.55
CA ASP A 381 7.55 12.54 5.38
C ASP A 381 7.45 14.06 5.51
N ASP A 382 6.41 14.58 6.18
CA ASP A 382 6.27 16.01 6.47
C ASP A 382 7.35 16.48 7.45
N VAL A 383 7.59 15.69 8.49
CA VAL A 383 8.67 15.95 9.45
C VAL A 383 10.03 15.85 8.77
N LEU A 384 10.22 14.88 7.87
CA LEU A 384 11.45 14.76 7.07
C LEU A 384 11.65 15.96 6.16
N LEU A 385 10.62 16.43 5.46
CA LEU A 385 10.69 17.63 4.64
C LEU A 385 11.13 18.84 5.47
N TYR A 386 10.52 19.04 6.64
CA TYR A 386 10.92 20.12 7.55
C TYR A 386 12.37 19.99 7.98
N ALA A 387 12.81 18.80 8.44
CA ALA A 387 14.19 18.55 8.85
C ALA A 387 15.19 18.81 7.70
N ARG A 388 14.84 18.39 6.47
CA ARG A 388 15.62 18.66 5.26
C ARG A 388 15.79 20.15 4.97
N LEU A 389 14.88 21.02 5.39
CA LEU A 389 15.00 22.48 5.18
C LEU A 389 16.01 23.15 6.12
N PHE A 390 16.41 22.51 7.22
CA PHE A 390 17.45 23.03 8.11
C PHE A 390 18.80 22.32 7.95
N GLY A 391 18.82 21.10 7.41
CA GLY A 391 20.05 20.32 7.32
C GLY A 391 20.57 19.93 8.70
N ARG A 392 21.90 19.84 8.87
CA ARG A 392 22.52 19.45 10.14
C ARG A 392 22.33 20.55 11.20
N SER A 393 21.42 20.29 12.15
CA SER A 393 21.20 20.95 13.45
C SER A 393 21.53 22.45 13.56
N THR A 394 20.57 23.32 13.22
CA THR A 394 20.56 24.71 13.70
C THR A 394 19.67 24.82 14.94
N SER A 395 20.07 25.60 15.95
CA SER A 395 19.31 25.76 17.21
C SER A 395 17.92 26.37 17.01
N GLU A 396 17.73 27.14 15.93
CA GLU A 396 16.45 27.77 15.58
C GLU A 396 15.41 26.76 15.05
N ALA A 397 15.88 25.63 14.50
CA ALA A 397 15.02 24.58 13.95
C ALA A 397 14.46 23.63 15.01
N GLU A 398 15.11 23.55 16.17
CA GLU A 398 14.93 22.49 17.15
C GLU A 398 13.53 22.53 17.79
N ALA A 399 13.05 23.72 18.17
CA ALA A 399 11.75 23.83 18.83
C ALA A 399 10.55 23.47 17.93
N PRO A 400 10.43 23.96 16.68
CA PRO A 400 9.34 23.51 15.81
C PRO A 400 9.51 22.05 15.35
N LEU A 401 10.74 21.58 15.11
CA LEU A 401 10.97 20.16 14.77
C LEU A 401 10.49 19.24 15.90
N GLN A 402 10.78 19.62 17.15
CA GLN A 402 10.33 18.88 18.33
C GLN A 402 8.80 18.79 18.40
N LYS A 403 8.09 19.92 18.20
CA LYS A 403 6.62 19.95 18.16
C LYS A 403 6.05 19.08 17.03
N LEU A 404 6.70 19.10 15.86
CA LEU A 404 6.30 18.28 14.71
C LEU A 404 6.47 16.78 15.00
N ILE A 405 7.58 16.39 15.64
CA ILE A 405 7.80 15.01 16.09
C ILE A 405 6.71 14.60 17.09
N ASP A 406 6.48 15.41 18.13
CA ASP A 406 5.49 15.10 19.17
C ASP A 406 4.07 14.99 18.58
N SER A 407 3.72 15.83 17.62
CA SER A 407 2.44 15.76 16.90
C SER A 407 2.36 14.53 15.98
N ALA A 408 3.41 14.26 15.21
CA ALA A 408 3.49 13.15 14.28
C ALA A 408 3.46 11.79 15.00
N THR A 409 3.91 11.70 16.24
CA THR A 409 3.98 10.44 16.99
C THR A 409 3.06 10.34 18.20
N GLN A 410 2.37 11.42 18.58
CA GLN A 410 1.54 11.50 19.81
C GLN A 410 2.32 11.15 21.10
N GLY A 411 3.64 11.36 21.10
CA GLY A 411 4.52 11.06 22.24
C GLY A 411 5.05 9.62 22.29
N GLU A 412 4.52 8.70 21.49
CA GLU A 412 5.08 7.35 21.29
C GLU A 412 6.20 7.43 20.23
N ASP A 413 7.16 6.50 20.18
CA ASP A 413 8.16 6.38 19.09
C ASP A 413 8.97 7.63 18.66
N GLY A 414 8.96 8.72 19.45
CA GLY A 414 9.63 9.98 19.07
C GLY A 414 11.15 9.83 18.90
N GLU A 415 11.78 8.93 19.65
CA GLU A 415 13.20 8.57 19.46
C GLU A 415 13.42 7.80 18.15
N VAL A 416 12.49 6.91 17.79
CA VAL A 416 12.55 6.13 16.56
C VAL A 416 12.42 7.07 15.35
N LEU A 417 11.47 8.00 15.36
CA LEU A 417 11.33 9.01 14.30
C LEU A 417 12.61 9.86 14.21
N ARG A 418 13.15 10.37 15.33
CA ARG A 418 14.42 11.12 15.31
C ARG A 418 15.58 10.32 14.70
N THR A 419 15.67 9.05 15.03
CA THR A 419 16.71 8.15 14.51
C THR A 419 16.53 7.93 13.00
N TRP A 420 15.30 7.74 12.53
CA TRP A 420 15.00 7.62 11.10
C TRP A 420 15.28 8.92 10.34
N LEU A 421 14.97 10.09 10.91
CA LEU A 421 15.30 11.40 10.34
C LEU A 421 16.82 11.56 10.18
N ALA A 422 17.58 11.28 11.24
CA ALA A 422 19.05 11.32 11.21
C ALA A 422 19.62 10.39 10.13
N ALA A 423 19.13 9.13 10.06
CA ALA A 423 19.54 8.19 9.01
C ALA A 423 19.21 8.71 7.59
N SER A 424 18.02 9.29 7.41
CA SER A 424 17.55 9.83 6.13
C SER A 424 18.34 11.06 5.66
N LEU A 425 18.86 11.86 6.60
CA LEU A 425 19.73 13.01 6.35
C LEU A 425 21.21 12.61 6.18
N GLY A 426 21.53 11.32 6.30
CA GLY A 426 22.90 10.82 6.20
C GLY A 426 23.76 11.16 7.41
N GLU A 427 23.16 11.32 8.58
CA GLU A 427 23.86 11.50 9.84
C GLU A 427 24.25 10.15 10.47
N SER A 428 25.33 10.14 11.24
CA SER A 428 25.77 8.94 11.94
C SER A 428 24.84 8.64 13.11
N VAL A 429 24.03 7.60 12.96
CA VAL A 429 23.18 7.08 14.03
C VAL A 429 23.99 6.12 14.91
N ALA A 430 24.05 6.37 16.22
CA ALA A 430 24.60 5.40 17.17
C ALA A 430 23.76 4.11 17.13
N ARG A 431 24.39 2.93 17.05
CA ARG A 431 23.67 1.64 17.09
C ARG A 431 23.01 1.44 18.45
N ARG A 432 21.80 1.95 18.62
CA ARG A 432 20.86 1.55 19.65
C ARG A 432 19.50 1.41 18.99
N ALA A 433 19.35 0.40 18.14
CA ALA A 433 18.01 -0.16 17.99
C ALA A 433 17.66 -0.78 19.36
N PRO A 434 16.45 -0.54 19.91
CA PRO A 434 16.03 -1.21 21.13
C PRO A 434 16.11 -2.73 20.94
N ALA A 435 16.61 -3.44 21.96
CA ALA A 435 16.74 -4.90 21.91
C ALA A 435 15.38 -5.55 21.59
N GLY A 436 15.35 -6.51 20.66
CA GLY A 436 14.12 -7.17 20.20
C GLY A 436 13.49 -6.57 18.93
N SER A 437 13.93 -5.40 18.46
CA SER A 437 13.40 -4.73 17.25
C SER A 437 14.17 -5.04 15.95
N GLU A 438 15.19 -5.89 16.00
CA GLU A 438 16.16 -6.05 14.89
C GLU A 438 15.58 -6.63 13.58
N GLN A 439 14.34 -7.15 13.63
CA GLN A 439 13.62 -7.75 12.51
C GLN A 439 12.39 -6.94 12.07
N THR A 440 12.14 -5.77 12.64
CA THR A 440 11.02 -4.92 12.20
C THR A 440 11.43 -4.04 10.99
N VAL A 441 10.43 -3.69 10.17
CA VAL A 441 10.62 -3.00 8.88
C VAL A 441 11.45 -1.71 9.01
N LEU A 442 11.17 -0.92 10.03
CA LEU A 442 11.74 0.42 10.18
C LEU A 442 13.21 0.42 10.64
N PRO A 443 13.64 -0.35 11.65
CA PRO A 443 15.05 -0.61 11.93
C PRO A 443 15.84 -1.12 10.72
N MET A 444 15.25 -2.00 9.91
CA MET A 444 15.87 -2.45 8.67
C MET A 444 16.02 -1.29 7.66
N ALA A 445 15.05 -0.39 7.56
CA ALA A 445 15.12 0.79 6.68
C ALA A 445 16.23 1.75 7.13
N MET A 446 16.33 2.00 8.45
CA MET A 446 17.42 2.79 9.03
C MET A 446 18.79 2.16 8.78
N ARG A 447 18.88 0.81 8.82
CA ARG A 447 20.11 0.09 8.46
C ARG A 447 20.48 0.27 6.98
N VAL A 448 19.50 0.28 6.07
CA VAL A 448 19.76 0.60 4.65
C VAL A 448 20.28 2.02 4.52
N LEU A 449 19.59 3.01 5.07
CA LEU A 449 19.96 4.42 4.98
C LEU A 449 21.36 4.69 5.56
N THR A 450 21.66 4.15 6.74
CA THR A 450 23.00 4.29 7.36
C THR A 450 24.10 3.54 6.60
N SER A 451 23.77 2.44 5.92
CA SER A 451 24.73 1.73 5.07
C SER A 451 25.10 2.50 3.81
N ILE A 452 24.23 3.41 3.33
CA ILE A 452 24.55 4.30 2.21
C ILE A 452 25.81 5.09 2.54
N ILE A 453 25.93 5.68 3.73
CA ILE A 453 27.12 6.45 4.15
C ILE A 453 28.42 5.64 4.02
N GLN A 454 28.35 4.32 4.25
CA GLN A 454 29.51 3.42 4.20
C GLN A 454 29.94 3.04 2.78
N GLY A 455 29.11 3.30 1.77
CA GLY A 455 29.39 2.99 0.37
C GLY A 455 28.47 1.92 -0.22
N PRO A 456 28.45 1.81 -1.56
CA PRO A 456 27.52 0.94 -2.27
C PRO A 456 27.72 -0.55 -1.98
N GLU A 457 28.94 -1.01 -1.70
CA GLU A 457 29.21 -2.41 -1.34
C GLU A 457 28.65 -2.78 0.04
N ALA A 458 28.70 -1.85 1.00
CA ALA A 458 28.11 -2.05 2.32
C ALA A 458 26.58 -2.09 2.22
N ALA A 459 26.00 -1.18 1.44
CA ALA A 459 24.58 -1.17 1.17
C ALA A 459 24.10 -2.42 0.43
N ALA A 460 24.90 -2.97 -0.50
CA ALA A 460 24.57 -4.21 -1.20
C ALA A 460 24.43 -5.40 -0.23
N ARG A 461 25.34 -5.54 0.73
CA ARG A 461 25.28 -6.60 1.75
C ARG A 461 24.03 -6.50 2.63
N VAL A 462 23.63 -5.29 2.97
CA VAL A 462 22.41 -5.03 3.74
C VAL A 462 21.18 -5.33 2.88
N CYS A 463 21.11 -4.83 1.65
CA CYS A 463 19.96 -4.98 0.75
C CYS A 463 19.77 -6.41 0.21
N ALA A 464 20.79 -7.27 0.26
CA ALA A 464 20.72 -8.63 -0.24
C ALA A 464 19.58 -9.46 0.38
N ASN A 465 19.30 -9.23 1.67
CA ASN A 465 18.36 -10.03 2.48
C ASN A 465 17.19 -9.18 3.02
N ILE A 466 16.87 -8.07 2.37
CA ILE A 466 15.83 -7.14 2.84
C ILE A 466 14.53 -7.34 2.07
N GLU A 467 13.44 -7.36 2.83
CA GLU A 467 12.08 -7.42 2.29
C GLU A 467 11.66 -6.09 1.65
N ARG A 468 10.74 -6.16 0.67
CA ARG A 468 10.25 -4.97 -0.06
C ARG A 468 9.72 -3.87 0.85
N ALA A 469 8.98 -4.25 1.90
CA ALA A 469 8.33 -3.30 2.81
C ALA A 469 9.32 -2.29 3.41
N VAL A 470 10.58 -2.70 3.59
CA VAL A 470 11.66 -1.83 4.07
C VAL A 470 11.94 -0.67 3.13
N PHE A 471 11.92 -0.90 1.82
CA PHE A 471 12.22 0.16 0.84
C PHE A 471 11.15 1.25 0.81
N GLY A 472 9.93 0.97 1.29
CA GLY A 472 8.89 1.99 1.49
C GLY A 472 9.32 3.10 2.46
N HIS A 473 10.21 2.80 3.41
CA HIS A 473 10.72 3.76 4.40
C HIS A 473 12.13 4.29 4.08
N VAL A 474 12.73 3.88 2.96
CA VAL A 474 14.06 4.32 2.52
C VAL A 474 13.97 5.53 1.58
N GLY A 475 12.82 5.72 0.92
CA GLY A 475 12.59 6.81 -0.03
C GLY A 475 13.10 6.51 -1.44
N THR A 476 12.46 7.12 -2.45
CA THR A 476 12.74 6.84 -3.86
C THR A 476 14.14 7.26 -4.30
N GLU A 477 14.63 8.41 -3.80
CA GLU A 477 15.99 8.91 -4.04
C GLU A 477 17.07 7.86 -3.71
N ALA A 478 17.01 7.28 -2.49
CA ALA A 478 17.94 6.24 -2.07
C ALA A 478 17.77 4.96 -2.89
N VAL A 479 16.54 4.56 -3.21
CA VAL A 479 16.29 3.38 -4.04
C VAL A 479 16.93 3.51 -5.42
N VAL A 480 16.77 4.66 -6.09
CA VAL A 480 17.36 4.90 -7.41
C VAL A 480 18.88 4.92 -7.33
N LEU A 481 19.45 5.55 -6.31
CA LEU A 481 20.90 5.58 -6.07
C LEU A 481 21.46 4.17 -5.89
N LEU A 482 20.83 3.37 -5.03
CA LEU A 482 21.25 2.00 -4.74
C LEU A 482 21.10 1.09 -5.95
N ALA A 483 19.93 1.09 -6.61
CA ALA A 483 19.70 0.28 -7.80
C ALA A 483 20.69 0.62 -8.93
N GLY A 484 20.97 1.92 -9.13
CA GLY A 484 21.95 2.37 -10.11
C GLY A 484 23.38 1.91 -9.77
N GLU A 485 23.81 2.04 -8.52
CA GLU A 485 25.13 1.56 -8.09
C GLU A 485 25.25 0.04 -8.16
N PHE A 486 24.20 -0.71 -7.84
CA PHE A 486 24.19 -2.17 -7.96
C PHE A 486 24.34 -2.61 -9.42
N GLU A 487 23.65 -1.95 -10.37
CA GLU A 487 23.86 -2.20 -11.80
C GLU A 487 25.27 -1.80 -12.24
N ARG A 488 25.79 -0.65 -11.78
CA ARG A 488 27.15 -0.18 -12.09
C ARG A 488 28.21 -1.17 -11.61
N LEU A 489 27.98 -1.77 -10.44
CA LEU A 489 28.82 -2.81 -9.84
C LEU A 489 28.46 -4.22 -10.36
N GLY A 490 27.61 -4.37 -11.36
CA GLY A 490 27.37 -5.65 -12.03
C GLY A 490 26.46 -6.65 -11.29
N ASP A 491 25.68 -6.21 -10.30
CA ASP A 491 24.61 -7.00 -9.68
C ASP A 491 23.23 -6.55 -10.21
N ALA A 492 22.96 -6.97 -11.45
CA ALA A 492 21.70 -6.70 -12.14
C ALA A 492 20.46 -7.23 -11.40
N ALA A 493 20.60 -8.35 -10.68
CA ALA A 493 19.48 -8.99 -10.00
C ALA A 493 19.08 -8.19 -8.75
N LEU A 494 20.05 -7.76 -7.95
CA LEU A 494 19.81 -6.88 -6.82
C LEU A 494 19.32 -5.49 -7.30
N ALA A 495 19.91 -4.93 -8.37
CA ALA A 495 19.46 -3.67 -8.96
C ALA A 495 17.98 -3.71 -9.37
N ALA A 496 17.57 -4.74 -10.12
CA ALA A 496 16.19 -4.91 -10.56
C ALA A 496 15.24 -5.12 -9.37
N ARG A 497 15.64 -5.91 -8.36
CA ARG A 497 14.86 -6.12 -7.13
C ARG A 497 14.66 -4.82 -6.35
N THR A 498 15.73 -4.07 -6.12
CA THR A 498 15.70 -2.80 -5.39
C THR A 498 14.84 -1.77 -6.11
N LEU A 499 14.95 -1.65 -7.44
CA LEU A 499 14.09 -0.76 -8.21
C LEU A 499 12.61 -1.19 -8.18
N ALA A 500 12.33 -2.49 -8.35
CA ALA A 500 10.97 -3.02 -8.32
C ALA A 500 10.29 -2.87 -6.95
N ALA A 501 11.09 -2.77 -5.87
CA ALA A 501 10.58 -2.56 -4.52
C ALA A 501 9.97 -1.17 -4.32
N SER A 502 10.31 -0.18 -5.15
CA SER A 502 9.82 1.18 -5.04
C SER A 502 8.79 1.57 -6.09
N ASP A 503 8.22 2.73 -5.82
CA ASP A 503 7.14 3.35 -6.55
C ASP A 503 7.62 4.26 -7.70
N VAL A 504 8.92 4.28 -7.96
CA VAL A 504 9.56 5.16 -8.97
C VAL A 504 9.00 4.90 -10.37
N ALA A 505 8.78 5.97 -11.12
CA ALA A 505 8.33 5.91 -12.51
C ALA A 505 9.49 5.64 -13.49
N LEU A 506 10.28 4.60 -13.22
CA LEU A 506 11.46 4.20 -13.98
C LEU A 506 11.46 2.70 -14.23
N SER A 507 11.63 2.29 -15.48
CA SER A 507 11.85 0.88 -15.78
C SER A 507 13.31 0.46 -15.54
N TYR A 508 13.53 -0.81 -15.22
CA TYR A 508 14.90 -1.34 -15.08
C TYR A 508 15.72 -1.21 -16.37
N GLY A 509 15.07 -1.34 -17.54
CA GLY A 509 15.72 -1.12 -18.83
C GLY A 509 16.28 0.29 -18.97
N GLU A 510 15.49 1.31 -18.60
CA GLU A 510 15.92 2.70 -18.63
C GLU A 510 17.03 3.01 -17.63
N LEU A 511 16.92 2.49 -16.40
CA LEU A 511 17.99 2.61 -15.39
C LEU A 511 19.30 2.04 -15.96
N ARG A 512 19.24 0.82 -16.51
CA ARG A 512 20.39 0.15 -17.11
C ARG A 512 20.98 0.94 -18.27
N ASP A 513 20.14 1.49 -19.14
CA ASP A 513 20.58 2.25 -20.30
C ASP A 513 21.29 3.56 -19.88
N VAL A 514 20.81 4.22 -18.83
CA VAL A 514 21.50 5.39 -18.25
C VAL A 514 22.83 4.99 -17.61
N VAL A 515 22.83 3.94 -16.78
CA VAL A 515 24.06 3.43 -16.15
C VAL A 515 25.07 3.01 -17.21
N ARG A 516 24.66 2.41 -18.33
CA ARG A 516 25.58 2.01 -19.43
C ARG A 516 25.94 3.14 -20.38
N GLY A 517 25.25 4.27 -20.32
CA GLY A 517 25.53 5.45 -21.13
C GLY A 517 24.92 5.40 -22.53
N THR A 518 23.98 4.49 -22.78
CA THR A 518 23.16 4.47 -23.99
C THR A 518 22.00 5.48 -23.92
N ARG A 519 21.71 5.98 -22.72
CA ARG A 519 20.72 7.04 -22.46
C ARG A 519 21.28 8.05 -21.44
N THR A 520 20.78 9.29 -21.47
CA THR A 520 21.14 10.32 -20.47
C THR A 520 20.09 10.39 -19.36
N ALA A 521 20.51 10.71 -18.14
CA ALA A 521 19.58 10.92 -17.02
C ALA A 521 18.59 12.06 -17.31
N ASP A 522 19.03 13.14 -17.95
CA ASP A 522 18.18 14.28 -18.34
C ASP A 522 17.04 13.90 -19.31
N SER A 523 17.20 12.81 -20.07
CA SER A 523 16.13 12.33 -20.97
C SER A 523 15.01 11.56 -20.24
N LEU A 524 15.14 11.35 -18.93
CA LEU A 524 14.16 10.69 -18.07
C LEU A 524 13.34 11.73 -17.30
N GLU A 525 12.64 12.59 -18.02
CA GLU A 525 11.81 13.67 -17.45
C GLU A 525 10.61 13.18 -16.62
N ALA A 526 10.37 11.87 -16.58
CA ALA A 526 9.40 11.27 -15.67
C ALA A 526 9.87 11.29 -14.21
N LEU A 527 11.19 11.34 -13.99
CA LEU A 527 11.82 11.36 -12.69
C LEU A 527 11.74 12.74 -12.06
N ASP A 528 11.55 12.74 -10.74
CA ASP A 528 11.68 13.97 -9.97
C ASP A 528 13.17 14.28 -9.72
N LEU A 529 13.46 15.52 -9.28
CA LEU A 529 14.85 15.98 -9.21
C LEU A 529 15.76 15.16 -8.28
N PRO A 530 15.33 14.73 -7.08
CA PRO A 530 16.17 13.87 -6.24
C PRO A 530 16.50 12.52 -6.93
N GLU A 531 15.55 11.94 -7.66
CA GLU A 531 15.74 10.69 -8.41
C GLU A 531 16.71 10.88 -9.59
N ARG A 532 16.63 12.02 -10.28
CA ARG A 532 17.60 12.41 -11.31
C ARG A 532 18.99 12.62 -10.72
N ALA A 533 19.09 13.32 -9.58
CA ALA A 533 20.35 13.54 -8.88
C ALA A 533 21.03 12.21 -8.53
N ALA A 534 20.25 11.22 -8.11
CA ALA A 534 20.74 9.87 -7.85
C ALA A 534 21.33 9.22 -9.10
N LEU A 535 20.64 9.25 -10.25
CA LEU A 535 21.18 8.72 -11.50
C LEU A 535 22.39 9.51 -12.00
N SER A 536 22.36 10.85 -11.90
CA SER A 536 23.47 11.74 -12.26
C SER A 536 24.73 11.38 -11.44
N LEU A 537 24.58 11.04 -10.16
CA LEU A 537 25.69 10.60 -9.30
C LEU A 537 26.24 9.25 -9.74
N VAL A 538 25.37 8.28 -10.06
CA VAL A 538 25.80 6.97 -10.58
C VAL A 538 26.55 7.12 -11.91
N VAL A 539 26.07 7.99 -12.80
CA VAL A 539 26.74 8.31 -14.07
C VAL A 539 28.10 8.96 -13.82
N ALA A 540 28.20 9.92 -12.90
CA ALA A 540 29.46 10.56 -12.53
C ALA A 540 30.49 9.52 -12.06
N ARG A 541 30.07 8.65 -11.13
CA ARG A 541 30.91 7.58 -10.57
C ARG A 541 31.34 6.56 -11.63
N ARG A 542 30.46 6.20 -12.56
CA ARG A 542 30.84 5.33 -13.69
C ARG A 542 31.91 6.00 -14.57
N LEU A 543 31.72 7.27 -14.92
CA LEU A 543 32.69 8.02 -15.73
C LEU A 543 34.07 8.01 -15.05
N GLU A 544 34.12 8.31 -13.75
CA GLU A 544 35.36 8.25 -12.96
C GLU A 544 35.99 6.85 -12.96
N ALA A 545 35.20 5.80 -12.73
CA ALA A 545 35.69 4.42 -12.74
C ALA A 545 36.29 4.01 -14.10
N SER A 546 35.82 4.63 -15.19
CA SER A 546 36.34 4.44 -16.55
C SER A 546 37.47 5.41 -16.95
N GLY A 547 37.85 6.34 -16.08
CA GLY A 547 38.84 7.39 -16.36
C GLY A 547 38.32 8.53 -17.25
N ALA A 548 37.01 8.63 -17.47
CA ALA A 548 36.37 9.70 -18.22
C ALA A 548 36.06 10.92 -17.35
N ASN A 549 35.89 12.10 -17.96
CA ASN A 549 35.53 13.33 -17.25
C ASN A 549 34.09 13.24 -16.69
N ALA A 550 33.95 13.42 -15.37
CA ALA A 550 32.68 13.39 -14.64
C ALA A 550 32.17 14.76 -14.15
N ASP A 551 32.88 15.86 -14.44
CA ASP A 551 32.61 17.19 -13.89
C ASP A 551 31.19 17.68 -14.21
N LYS A 552 30.74 17.47 -15.45
CA LYS A 552 29.37 17.83 -15.87
C LYS A 552 28.32 17.04 -15.08
N ALA A 553 28.55 15.75 -14.86
CA ALA A 553 27.62 14.91 -14.12
C ALA A 553 27.56 15.33 -12.64
N TYR A 554 28.69 15.64 -12.00
CA TYR A 554 28.71 16.17 -10.64
C TYR A 554 28.07 17.56 -10.52
N ALA A 555 28.20 18.42 -11.53
CA ALA A 555 27.51 19.71 -11.56
C ALA A 555 25.98 19.52 -11.58
N LEU A 556 25.48 18.56 -12.38
CA LEU A 556 24.07 18.20 -12.39
C LEU A 556 23.59 17.67 -11.03
N VAL A 557 24.35 16.79 -10.37
CA VAL A 557 24.02 16.31 -9.02
C VAL A 557 23.81 17.48 -8.05
N LYS A 558 24.72 18.46 -8.05
CA LYS A 558 24.62 19.64 -7.18
C LYS A 558 23.43 20.53 -7.51
N GLN A 559 23.03 20.59 -8.78
CA GLN A 559 21.88 21.36 -9.23
C GLN A 559 20.55 20.69 -8.87
N GLU A 560 20.50 19.36 -8.94
CA GLU A 560 19.29 18.55 -8.75
C GLU A 560 19.04 18.18 -7.27
N ALA A 561 20.09 17.92 -6.48
CA ALA A 561 20.00 17.60 -5.05
C ALA A 561 19.87 18.87 -4.18
N GLN A 562 18.71 19.52 -4.25
CA GLN A 562 18.46 20.81 -3.57
C GLN A 562 18.27 20.71 -2.05
N LEU A 563 17.84 19.54 -1.58
CA LEU A 563 17.62 19.25 -0.17
C LEU A 563 18.60 18.15 0.27
N PRO A 564 19.09 18.19 1.53
CA PRO A 564 19.89 17.11 2.10
C PRO A 564 19.14 15.77 2.07
N GLY A 565 19.87 14.71 1.79
CA GLY A 565 19.34 13.35 1.69
C GLY A 565 20.41 12.32 1.34
N PRO A 566 19.98 11.11 0.94
CA PRO A 566 20.86 10.03 0.53
C PRO A 566 21.91 10.40 -0.53
N VAL A 567 21.55 11.18 -1.55
CA VAL A 567 22.49 11.58 -2.61
C VAL A 567 23.53 12.57 -2.10
N SER A 568 23.13 13.59 -1.32
CA SER A 568 24.08 14.53 -0.74
C SER A 568 25.00 13.85 0.26
N ALA A 569 24.48 12.91 1.06
CA ALA A 569 25.26 12.11 1.99
C ALA A 569 26.29 11.22 1.28
N ALA A 570 25.87 10.56 0.19
CA ALA A 570 26.78 9.79 -0.65
C ALA A 570 27.86 10.68 -1.30
N LEU A 571 27.49 11.86 -1.80
CA LEU A 571 28.43 12.82 -2.39
C LEU A 571 29.50 13.30 -1.41
N GLU A 572 29.15 13.46 -0.13
CA GLU A 572 30.07 13.87 0.94
C GLU A 572 31.02 12.75 1.38
N HIS A 573 30.51 11.52 1.54
CA HIS A 573 31.24 10.44 2.20
C HIS A 573 31.88 9.42 1.26
N TRP A 574 31.37 9.28 0.03
CA TRP A 574 31.86 8.24 -0.85
C TRP A 574 33.20 8.62 -1.46
N PRO A 575 34.19 7.71 -1.41
CA PRO A 575 35.41 7.91 -2.18
C PRO A 575 35.07 7.90 -3.67
N ARG A 576 35.83 8.69 -4.43
CA ARG A 576 35.81 8.61 -5.90
C ARG A 576 36.24 7.19 -6.31
N PRO A 577 35.49 6.51 -7.18
CA PRO A 577 35.77 5.13 -7.53
C PRO A 577 37.04 5.02 -8.38
N GLY A 578 37.92 4.09 -8.04
CA GLY A 578 38.97 3.64 -8.95
C GLY A 578 38.42 2.69 -10.02
N ALA A 579 39.26 2.31 -10.99
CA ALA A 579 38.94 1.26 -11.96
C ALA A 579 38.80 -0.10 -11.22
N SER A 580 37.59 -0.46 -10.80
CA SER A 580 37.29 -1.69 -10.07
C SER A 580 36.37 -2.58 -10.90
N GLN A 581 36.71 -3.87 -10.99
CA GLN A 581 35.88 -4.92 -11.61
C GLN A 581 35.08 -5.75 -10.58
N LYS A 582 35.07 -5.37 -9.30
CA LYS A 582 34.38 -6.13 -8.25
C LYS A 582 32.86 -6.09 -8.45
N ARG A 583 32.21 -7.25 -8.37
CA ARG A 583 30.73 -7.34 -8.34
C ARG A 583 30.17 -6.81 -7.02
N ALA A 584 29.01 -6.15 -7.06
CA ALA A 584 28.32 -5.70 -5.85
C ALA A 584 28.10 -6.88 -4.89
N GLY A 585 28.37 -6.67 -3.59
CA GLY A 585 28.14 -7.69 -2.56
C GLY A 585 29.15 -8.86 -2.51
N ALA A 586 30.18 -8.88 -3.36
CA ALA A 586 31.26 -9.86 -3.22
C ALA A 586 31.98 -9.67 -1.87
N THR A 587 32.06 -10.74 -1.07
CA THR A 587 32.91 -10.75 0.13
C THR A 587 34.37 -10.70 -0.30
N GLU A 588 35.20 -9.91 0.39
CA GLU A 588 36.65 -10.08 0.24
C GLU A 588 37.02 -11.52 0.63
N PRO A 589 37.97 -12.16 -0.08
CA PRO A 589 38.41 -13.52 0.23
C PRO A 589 39.01 -13.65 1.62
#